data_AF-A0A3D5ATZ0-F1
#
_entry.id   AF-A0A3D5ATZ0-F1
#
_cell.length_a   1.000
_cell.length_b   1.000
_cell.length_c   1.000
_cell.angle_alpha   90.00
_cell.angle_beta   90.00
_cell.angle_gamma   90.00
#
_symmetry.space_group_name_H-M   'P 1'
#
loop_
_entity.id
_entity.type
_entity.pdbx_description
1 polymer ?
#
loop_
_entity_poly.entity_id
_entity_poly.type
_entity_poly.pdbx_seq_one_letter_code
_entity_poly.pdbx_strand_id
1 'polypeptide(L)'
;MASGTVASVTTVTPAQAVTGLRYISGYIDSGSGPRKTLTIICHSGDVAIGGGAHLTGALGDVTIRQIQPTVVDGTGRLIVVAEEDPDGYSGSWRLDATAVCVPRPAGLSFVHGSMTDPFLVWATASCGSKRIIGSGYILSDTGVVKAAGAQIGSSNRAYVSAEPRSEE
;
A
#
# COMPACT_ATOMS: atom_id res chain seq x y z
N MET A 1 34.08 -36.40 34.56
CA MET A 1 33.73 -36.16 33.14
C MET A 1 32.81 -34.95 33.11
N ALA A 2 33.25 -33.82 32.56
CA ALA A 2 32.44 -32.60 32.48
C ALA A 2 31.87 -32.50 31.05
N SER A 3 30.54 -32.56 30.95
CA SER A 3 29.81 -32.49 29.67
C SER A 3 29.56 -31.01 29.33
N GLY A 4 30.33 -30.47 28.40
CA GLY A 4 30.16 -29.10 27.91
C GLY A 4 29.04 -29.01 26.88
N THR A 5 28.03 -28.20 27.14
CA THR A 5 26.96 -27.89 26.17
C THR A 5 27.50 -26.93 25.12
N VAL A 6 27.53 -27.36 23.86
CA VAL A 6 27.89 -26.51 22.73
C VAL A 6 26.66 -25.66 22.36
N ALA A 7 26.75 -24.35 22.49
CA ALA A 7 25.71 -23.43 22.03
C ALA A 7 25.83 -23.25 20.51
N SER A 8 24.81 -23.64 19.77
CA SER A 8 24.72 -23.46 18.33
C SER A 8 24.54 -21.99 17.98
N VAL A 9 25.49 -21.39 17.25
CA VAL A 9 25.33 -20.04 16.68
C VAL A 9 24.51 -20.17 15.40
N THR A 10 23.25 -19.72 15.43
CA THR A 10 22.43 -19.59 14.22
C THR A 10 22.93 -18.43 13.39
N THR A 11 23.35 -18.71 12.15
CA THR A 11 23.65 -17.66 11.17
C THR A 11 22.35 -16.95 10.81
N VAL A 12 22.22 -15.68 11.18
CA VAL A 12 21.10 -14.85 10.75
C VAL A 12 21.23 -14.63 9.25
N THR A 13 20.25 -15.09 8.48
CA THR A 13 20.19 -14.82 7.04
C THR A 13 20.10 -13.30 6.85
N PRO A 14 20.98 -12.68 6.05
CA PRO A 14 20.93 -11.24 5.86
C PRO A 14 19.56 -10.83 5.31
N ALA A 15 19.04 -9.71 5.81
CA ALA A 15 17.86 -9.08 5.25
C ALA A 15 18.13 -8.77 3.78
N GLN A 16 17.58 -9.59 2.89
CA GLN A 16 17.68 -9.40 1.45
C GLN A 16 16.82 -8.19 1.07
N ALA A 17 17.40 -7.00 1.17
CA ALA A 17 16.78 -5.74 0.80
C ALA A 17 16.70 -5.61 -0.73
N VAL A 18 15.69 -4.88 -1.21
CA VAL A 18 15.67 -4.45 -2.61
C VAL A 18 16.69 -3.33 -2.77
N THR A 19 17.63 -3.48 -3.71
CA THR A 19 18.67 -2.49 -3.97
C THR A 19 18.14 -1.36 -4.84
N GLY A 20 18.77 -0.18 -4.74
CA GLY A 20 18.43 0.97 -5.60
C GLY A 20 17.09 1.64 -5.28
N LEU A 21 16.57 1.46 -4.06
CA LEU A 21 15.32 2.07 -3.62
C LEU A 21 15.39 3.60 -3.64
N ARG A 22 14.32 4.23 -4.13
CA ARG A 22 14.14 5.68 -4.18
C ARG A 22 12.74 6.05 -3.70
N TYR A 23 12.65 7.14 -2.95
CA TYR A 23 11.38 7.73 -2.55
C TYR A 23 11.06 8.93 -3.45
N ILE A 24 9.84 8.99 -3.96
CA ILE A 24 9.33 10.14 -4.71
C ILE A 24 8.04 10.59 -4.03
N SER A 25 7.96 11.85 -3.65
CA SER A 25 6.80 12.42 -2.97
C SER A 25 6.08 13.42 -3.86
N GLY A 26 4.78 13.56 -3.64
CA GLY A 26 3.93 14.54 -4.29
C GLY A 26 2.72 14.84 -3.42
N TYR A 27 1.98 15.87 -3.79
CA TYR A 27 0.79 16.26 -3.04
C TYR A 27 -0.25 16.94 -3.94
N ILE A 28 -1.48 17.00 -3.45
CA ILE A 28 -2.54 17.87 -3.97
C ILE A 28 -2.89 18.85 -2.86
N ASP A 29 -2.80 20.15 -3.17
CA ASP A 29 -3.01 21.23 -2.21
C ASP A 29 -4.37 21.16 -1.50
N SER A 30 -4.40 21.87 -0.37
CA SER A 30 -5.62 22.00 0.43
C SER A 30 -6.73 22.66 -0.37
N GLY A 31 -7.91 22.07 -0.31
CA GLY A 31 -9.12 22.59 -0.92
C GLY A 31 -10.26 21.59 -0.76
N SER A 32 -11.50 22.05 -0.95
CA SER A 32 -12.70 21.21 -0.91
C SER A 32 -12.82 20.34 -2.16
N GLY A 33 -13.48 19.20 -2.04
CA GLY A 33 -13.91 18.42 -3.19
C GLY A 33 -13.97 16.93 -2.87
N PRO A 34 -14.92 16.20 -3.47
CA PRO A 34 -15.27 14.86 -3.03
C PRO A 34 -14.12 13.85 -3.21
N ARG A 35 -13.14 14.16 -4.06
CA ARG A 35 -12.08 13.23 -4.44
C ARG A 35 -10.80 13.94 -4.84
N LYS A 36 -9.66 13.36 -4.46
CA LYS A 36 -8.34 13.73 -4.98
C LYS A 36 -7.61 12.46 -5.45
N THR A 37 -7.06 12.53 -6.66
CA THR A 37 -6.29 11.45 -7.27
C THR A 37 -4.88 11.95 -7.58
N LEU A 38 -3.90 11.46 -6.84
CA LEU A 38 -2.49 11.77 -7.03
C LEU A 38 -1.78 10.62 -7.73
N THR A 39 -1.10 10.91 -8.84
CA THR A 39 -0.24 9.94 -9.54
C THR A 39 1.22 10.34 -9.38
N ILE A 40 2.02 9.46 -8.78
CA ILE A 40 3.46 9.65 -8.65
C ILE A 40 4.15 8.74 -9.65
N ILE A 41 4.90 9.34 -10.57
CA ILE A 41 5.61 8.64 -11.63
C ILE A 41 7.04 8.32 -11.14
N CYS A 42 7.46 7.05 -11.26
CA CYS A 42 8.84 6.66 -11.02
C CYS A 42 9.75 7.08 -12.18
N HIS A 43 11.05 7.22 -11.91
CA HIS A 43 12.03 7.48 -12.96
C HIS A 43 12.02 6.39 -14.03
N SER A 44 12.52 6.70 -15.23
CA SER A 44 12.57 5.72 -16.32
C SER A 44 13.38 4.47 -15.92
N GLY A 45 12.82 3.28 -16.14
CA GLY A 45 13.43 2.02 -15.74
C GLY A 45 13.09 1.57 -14.31
N ASP A 46 12.53 2.46 -13.49
CA ASP A 46 12.04 2.13 -12.16
C ASP A 46 10.54 1.79 -12.19
N VAL A 47 10.11 1.08 -11.13
CA VAL A 47 8.72 0.73 -10.88
C VAL A 47 8.36 0.97 -9.42
N ALA A 48 7.14 1.45 -9.19
CA ALA A 48 6.60 1.55 -7.85
C ALA A 48 6.32 0.13 -7.33
N ILE A 49 6.77 -0.16 -6.11
CA ILE A 49 6.46 -1.41 -5.40
C ILE A 49 5.47 -1.20 -4.26
N GLY A 50 5.26 0.04 -3.85
CA GLY A 50 4.38 0.42 -2.74
C GLY A 50 4.50 1.90 -2.46
N GLY A 51 3.93 2.32 -1.34
CA GLY A 51 3.98 3.69 -0.88
C GLY A 51 3.14 3.90 0.36
N GLY A 52 3.07 5.15 0.76
CA GLY A 52 2.19 5.61 1.83
C GLY A 52 1.60 6.96 1.47
N ALA A 53 0.50 7.30 2.13
CA ALA A 53 -0.14 8.59 1.99
C ALA A 53 -0.70 9.03 3.34
N HIS A 54 -0.88 10.34 3.50
CA HIS A 54 -1.56 10.90 4.65
C HIS A 54 -2.43 12.08 4.23
N LEU A 55 -3.39 12.39 5.08
CA LEU A 55 -4.35 13.47 4.89
C LEU A 55 -4.15 14.53 5.97
N THR A 56 -4.24 15.79 5.57
CA THR A 56 -4.24 16.93 6.50
C THR A 56 -5.56 17.69 6.34
N GLY A 57 -6.20 18.03 7.46
CA GLY A 57 -7.48 18.78 7.44
C GLY A 57 -8.72 17.95 7.07
N ALA A 58 -8.60 16.62 6.97
CA ALA A 58 -9.70 15.71 6.65
C ALA A 58 -10.66 15.42 7.81
N LEU A 59 -10.21 15.61 9.06
CA LEU A 59 -11.00 15.48 10.30
C LEU A 59 -11.79 14.17 10.49
N GLY A 60 -11.47 13.11 9.74
CA GLY A 60 -12.13 11.80 9.82
C GLY A 60 -13.23 11.59 8.77
N ASP A 61 -13.45 12.57 7.89
CA ASP A 61 -14.49 12.57 6.83
C ASP A 61 -13.91 12.28 5.43
N VAL A 62 -12.62 11.95 5.35
CA VAL A 62 -11.93 11.58 4.10
C VAL A 62 -11.07 10.35 4.33
N THR A 63 -11.20 9.37 3.44
CA THR A 63 -10.48 8.10 3.51
C THR A 63 -9.56 7.90 2.31
N ILE A 64 -8.35 7.40 2.55
CA ILE A 64 -7.45 6.94 1.47
C ILE A 64 -7.95 5.59 0.95
N ARG A 65 -8.63 5.60 -0.19
CA ARG A 65 -9.26 4.43 -0.79
C ARG A 65 -8.33 3.58 -1.64
N GLN A 66 -7.22 4.16 -2.09
CA GLN A 66 -6.33 3.49 -3.03
C GLN A 66 -4.89 3.88 -2.77
N ILE A 67 -4.02 2.87 -2.68
CA ILE A 67 -2.57 3.00 -2.81
C ILE A 67 -2.16 1.85 -3.73
N GLN A 68 -2.06 2.13 -5.03
CA GLN A 68 -1.88 1.10 -6.04
C GLN A 68 -0.60 1.33 -6.85
N PRO A 69 0.41 0.47 -6.68
CA PRO A 69 1.50 0.36 -7.63
C PRO A 69 0.98 -0.21 -8.96
N THR A 70 1.34 0.42 -10.07
CA THR A 70 0.95 -0.06 -11.41
C THR A 70 2.00 0.33 -12.46
N VAL A 71 1.87 -0.27 -13.65
CA VAL A 71 2.68 0.05 -14.82
C VAL A 71 1.73 0.29 -15.98
N VAL A 72 1.78 1.49 -16.54
CA VAL A 72 0.99 1.88 -17.71
C VAL A 72 1.96 2.39 -18.75
N ASP A 73 1.90 1.82 -19.96
CA ASP A 73 2.78 2.11 -21.09
C ASP A 73 4.27 2.03 -20.72
N GLY A 74 4.65 0.97 -20.00
CA GLY A 74 6.03 0.74 -19.53
C GLY A 74 6.48 1.66 -18.39
N THR A 75 5.67 2.64 -17.99
CA THR A 75 6.00 3.61 -16.94
C THR A 75 5.43 3.17 -15.60
N GLY A 76 6.32 2.88 -14.65
CA GLY A 76 5.97 2.56 -13.27
C GLY A 76 5.46 3.78 -12.51
N ARG A 77 4.36 3.61 -11.78
CA ARG A 77 3.72 4.69 -11.03
C ARG A 77 2.97 4.18 -9.81
N LEU A 78 2.78 5.06 -8.83
CA LEU A 78 1.87 4.85 -7.72
C LEU A 78 0.63 5.74 -7.92
N ILE A 79 -0.55 5.14 -7.90
CA ILE A 79 -1.83 5.87 -7.87
C ILE A 79 -2.32 5.89 -6.43
N VAL A 80 -2.60 7.10 -5.93
CA VAL A 80 -3.21 7.31 -4.62
C VAL A 80 -4.52 8.05 -4.80
N VAL A 81 -5.59 7.50 -4.24
CA VAL A 81 -6.92 8.13 -4.25
C VAL A 81 -7.40 8.29 -2.82
N ALA A 82 -7.84 9.50 -2.49
CA ALA A 82 -8.59 9.79 -1.30
C ALA A 82 -9.96 10.38 -1.68
N GLU A 83 -10.97 10.06 -0.90
CA GLU A 83 -12.36 10.39 -1.17
C GLU A 83 -13.07 10.76 0.13
N GLU A 84 -13.94 11.76 0.06
CA GLU A 84 -14.84 12.12 1.14
C GLU A 84 -15.83 10.98 1.41
N ASP A 85 -16.33 10.90 2.64
CA ASP A 85 -17.39 9.95 2.97
C ASP A 85 -18.71 10.26 2.23
N PRO A 86 -19.66 9.31 2.14
CA PRO A 86 -20.90 9.51 1.38
C PRO A 86 -21.79 10.67 1.85
N ASP A 87 -21.68 11.07 3.11
CA ASP A 87 -22.33 12.25 3.71
C ASP A 87 -21.65 13.57 3.30
N GLY A 88 -20.47 13.49 2.66
CA GLY A 88 -19.71 14.61 2.12
C GLY A 88 -18.94 15.39 3.18
N TYR A 89 -17.98 16.21 2.74
CA TYR A 89 -17.20 17.07 3.63
C TYR A 89 -17.15 18.50 3.12
N SER A 90 -17.52 19.46 3.98
CA SER A 90 -17.51 20.89 3.63
C SER A 90 -16.18 21.58 3.90
N GLY A 91 -15.26 20.91 4.60
CA GLY A 91 -13.94 21.45 4.90
C GLY A 91 -12.95 21.29 3.75
N SER A 92 -11.78 21.88 3.92
CA SER A 92 -10.67 21.73 2.98
C SER A 92 -9.66 20.71 3.50
N TRP A 93 -9.16 19.89 2.60
CA TRP A 93 -8.22 18.84 2.94
C TRP A 93 -7.12 18.71 1.89
N ARG A 94 -5.96 18.24 2.33
CA ARG A 94 -4.75 18.05 1.52
C ARG A 94 -4.39 16.56 1.50
N LEU A 95 -3.93 16.09 0.33
CA LEU A 95 -3.43 14.73 0.14
C LEU A 95 -1.93 14.78 -0.15
N ASP A 96 -1.14 14.09 0.66
CA ASP A 96 0.29 13.91 0.45
C ASP A 96 0.58 12.41 0.29
N ALA A 97 1.44 12.05 -0.66
CA ALA A 97 1.84 10.67 -0.85
C ALA A 97 3.32 10.52 -1.18
N THR A 98 3.85 9.34 -0.89
CA THR A 98 5.22 8.94 -1.24
C THR A 98 5.20 7.57 -1.88
N ALA A 99 5.76 7.48 -3.08
CA ALA A 99 6.02 6.23 -3.78
C ALA A 99 7.39 5.68 -3.42
N VAL A 100 7.44 4.35 -3.25
CA VAL A 100 8.68 3.58 -3.15
C VAL A 100 8.97 3.00 -4.53
N CYS A 101 9.96 3.56 -5.20
CA CYS A 101 10.41 3.16 -6.53
C CYS A 101 11.69 2.33 -6.44
N VAL A 102 11.82 1.33 -7.30
CA VAL A 102 13.04 0.50 -7.41
C VAL A 102 13.31 0.20 -8.89
N PRO A 103 14.56 -0.07 -9.30
CA PRO A 103 14.85 -0.59 -10.63
C PRO A 103 14.01 -1.82 -10.91
N ARG A 104 13.36 -1.88 -12.08
CA ARG A 104 12.40 -2.94 -12.40
C ARG A 104 13.08 -4.32 -12.33
N PRO A 105 12.70 -5.18 -11.36
CA PRO A 105 13.29 -6.50 -11.26
C PRO A 105 12.90 -7.38 -12.45
N ALA A 106 13.82 -8.24 -12.89
CA ALA A 106 13.52 -9.25 -13.90
C ALA A 106 12.39 -10.16 -13.40
N GLY A 107 11.39 -10.39 -14.26
CA GLY A 107 10.25 -11.24 -13.91
C GLY A 107 9.26 -10.64 -12.90
N LEU A 108 9.31 -9.33 -12.63
CA LEU A 108 8.31 -8.64 -11.82
C LEU A 108 6.89 -8.92 -12.33
N SER A 109 6.00 -9.29 -11.41
CA SER A 109 4.57 -9.47 -11.65
C SER A 109 3.78 -8.86 -10.50
N PHE A 110 2.68 -8.19 -10.83
CA PHE A 110 1.66 -7.79 -9.86
C PHE A 110 0.64 -8.91 -9.73
N VAL A 111 0.29 -9.26 -8.50
CA VAL A 111 -0.75 -10.22 -8.17
C VAL A 111 -1.83 -9.51 -7.38
N HIS A 112 -3.08 -9.92 -7.56
CA HIS A 112 -4.22 -9.31 -6.91
C HIS A 112 -5.02 -10.39 -6.20
N GLY A 113 -5.53 -10.04 -5.02
CA GLY A 113 -6.58 -10.77 -4.33
C GLY A 113 -7.69 -9.78 -4.03
N SER A 114 -8.94 -10.22 -4.15
CA SER A 114 -10.12 -9.44 -3.80
C SER A 114 -11.00 -10.24 -2.86
N MET A 115 -11.78 -9.51 -2.07
CA MET A 115 -12.82 -10.09 -1.26
C MET A 115 -13.97 -9.11 -1.15
N THR A 116 -15.18 -9.64 -1.11
CA THR A 116 -16.41 -8.89 -0.89
C THR A 116 -17.10 -9.56 0.29
N ASP A 117 -16.84 -9.08 1.50
CA ASP A 117 -17.45 -9.60 2.73
C ASP A 117 -17.89 -8.41 3.60
N PRO A 118 -19.11 -8.41 4.17
CA PRO A 118 -19.62 -7.31 4.97
C PRO A 118 -19.13 -7.27 6.44
N PHE A 119 -18.45 -8.30 6.95
CA PHE A 119 -18.13 -8.44 8.38
C PHE A 119 -16.63 -8.58 8.70
N LEU A 120 -15.81 -9.08 7.77
CA LEU A 120 -14.35 -9.16 7.95
C LEU A 120 -13.65 -9.00 6.60
N VAL A 121 -13.05 -7.84 6.32
CA VAL A 121 -12.45 -7.54 5.01
C VAL A 121 -10.94 -7.73 5.03
N TRP A 122 -10.46 -8.97 4.97
CA TRP A 122 -9.09 -9.26 4.56
C TRP A 122 -8.97 -9.98 3.21
N ALA A 123 -8.38 -9.32 2.22
CA ALA A 123 -8.06 -9.95 0.95
C ALA A 123 -6.60 -10.42 0.96
N THR A 124 -6.33 -11.62 0.42
CA THR A 124 -4.96 -12.15 0.32
C THR A 124 -4.51 -12.31 -1.13
N ALA A 125 -3.31 -11.84 -1.42
CA ALA A 125 -2.59 -12.15 -2.65
C ALA A 125 -1.30 -12.94 -2.35
N SER A 126 -0.94 -13.87 -3.24
CA SER A 126 0.29 -14.67 -3.13
C SER A 126 1.09 -14.60 -4.43
N CYS A 127 2.41 -14.44 -4.30
CA CYS A 127 3.34 -14.46 -5.42
C CYS A 127 3.86 -15.88 -5.75
N GLY A 128 3.29 -16.93 -5.14
CA GLY A 128 3.75 -18.30 -5.31
C GLY A 128 5.19 -18.45 -4.84
N SER A 129 6.06 -18.96 -5.72
CA SER A 129 7.50 -19.09 -5.46
C SER A 129 8.30 -17.79 -5.61
N LYS A 130 7.70 -16.73 -6.19
CA LYS A 130 8.33 -15.41 -6.28
C LYS A 130 8.21 -14.68 -4.96
N ARG A 131 9.21 -13.84 -4.66
CA ARG A 131 9.21 -13.02 -3.44
C ARG A 131 8.30 -11.80 -3.57
N ILE A 132 7.54 -11.51 -2.53
CA ILE A 132 6.85 -10.21 -2.37
C ILE A 132 7.88 -9.15 -1.99
N ILE A 133 7.89 -8.05 -2.74
CA ILE A 133 8.77 -6.89 -2.52
C ILE A 133 8.00 -5.61 -2.23
N GLY A 134 6.66 -5.69 -2.18
CA GLY A 134 5.81 -4.55 -1.93
C GLY A 134 4.33 -4.93 -2.02
N SER A 135 3.47 -3.97 -1.68
CA SER A 135 2.03 -4.18 -1.57
C SER A 135 1.29 -2.88 -1.80
N GLY A 136 0.00 -3.00 -2.06
CA GLY A 136 -0.94 -1.90 -2.21
C GLY A 136 -2.36 -2.41 -2.04
N TYR A 137 -3.33 -1.52 -2.13
CA TYR A 137 -4.74 -1.86 -2.00
C TYR A 137 -5.61 -0.93 -2.84
N ILE A 138 -6.80 -1.43 -3.15
CA ILE A 138 -7.90 -0.68 -3.75
C ILE A 138 -9.14 -1.10 -2.97
N LEU A 139 -9.89 -0.13 -2.45
CA LEU A 139 -11.20 -0.37 -1.86
C LEU A 139 -12.29 -0.14 -2.91
N SER A 140 -13.37 -0.94 -2.87
CA SER A 140 -14.57 -0.65 -3.66
C SER A 140 -15.11 0.72 -3.25
N ASP A 141 -15.62 1.47 -4.21
CA ASP A 141 -16.34 2.75 -4.07
C ASP A 141 -17.66 2.67 -3.27
N THR A 142 -18.22 1.49 -3.05
CA THR A 142 -19.52 1.32 -2.36
C THR A 142 -19.43 1.00 -0.87
N GLY A 143 -18.23 0.71 -0.36
CA GLY A 143 -18.02 0.37 1.06
C GLY A 143 -17.75 1.58 1.94
N VAL A 144 -18.43 1.68 3.09
CA VAL A 144 -18.13 2.63 4.18
C VAL A 144 -16.90 2.12 4.96
N VAL A 145 -15.71 2.49 4.50
CA VAL A 145 -14.43 2.13 5.11
C VAL A 145 -13.78 3.39 5.66
N LYS A 146 -13.33 3.37 6.91
CA LYS A 146 -12.64 4.51 7.55
C LYS A 146 -11.12 4.42 7.46
N ALA A 147 -10.59 3.20 7.43
CA ALA A 147 -9.17 2.95 7.32
C ALA A 147 -8.90 1.67 6.53
N ALA A 148 -7.80 1.66 5.79
CA ALA A 148 -7.28 0.46 5.17
C ALA A 148 -5.76 0.43 5.16
N GLY A 149 -5.21 -0.77 5.18
CA GLY A 149 -3.78 -1.00 5.11
C GLY A 149 -3.46 -2.27 4.34
N ALA A 150 -2.29 -2.30 3.73
CA ALA A 150 -1.72 -3.51 3.17
C ALA A 150 -0.50 -3.92 3.99
N GLN A 151 -0.44 -5.19 4.37
CA GLN A 151 0.64 -5.78 5.17
C GLN A 151 1.17 -7.04 4.48
N ILE A 152 2.48 -7.24 4.52
CA ILE A 152 3.13 -8.47 4.00
C ILE A 152 3.38 -9.38 5.20
N GLY A 153 2.70 -10.51 5.25
CA GLY A 153 2.88 -11.52 6.30
C GLY A 153 4.05 -12.46 6.03
N SER A 154 4.40 -13.23 7.06
CA SER A 154 5.55 -14.16 7.07
C SER A 154 5.47 -15.29 6.03
N SER A 155 4.27 -15.63 5.54
CA SER A 155 4.04 -16.71 4.56
C SER A 155 4.12 -16.25 3.10
N ASN A 156 4.85 -15.18 2.79
CA ASN A 156 4.93 -14.58 1.46
C ASN A 156 3.53 -14.27 0.88
N ARG A 157 2.68 -13.69 1.73
CA ARG A 157 1.31 -13.27 1.42
C ARG A 157 1.15 -11.80 1.76
N ALA A 158 0.48 -11.05 0.90
CA ALA A 158 0.04 -9.70 1.20
C ALA A 158 -1.43 -9.73 1.61
N TYR A 159 -1.76 -9.05 2.70
CA TYR A 159 -3.09 -8.91 3.25
C TYR A 159 -3.51 -7.46 3.15
N VAL A 160 -4.69 -7.20 2.62
CA VAL A 160 -5.36 -5.91 2.83
C VAL A 160 -6.27 -6.07 4.04
N SER A 161 -6.33 -5.09 4.93
CA SER A 161 -7.34 -5.02 5.98
C SER A 161 -8.06 -3.69 5.84
N ALA A 162 -9.38 -3.71 5.96
CA ALA A 162 -10.22 -2.53 5.97
C ALA A 162 -11.16 -2.57 7.18
N GLU A 163 -11.28 -1.43 7.87
CA GLU A 163 -12.18 -1.25 9.00
C GLU A 163 -13.49 -0.64 8.52
N PRO A 164 -14.62 -1.37 8.58
CA PRO A 164 -15.93 -0.82 8.25
C PRO A 164 -16.35 0.23 9.29
N ARG A 165 -17.11 1.25 8.86
CA ARG A 165 -17.77 2.18 9.79
C ARG A 165 -18.79 1.38 10.62
N SER A 166 -18.69 1.41 11.95
CA SER A 166 -19.80 0.96 12.79
C SER A 166 -20.96 1.92 12.59
N GLU A 167 -22.15 1.42 12.25
CA GLU A 167 -23.38 2.19 12.36
C GLU A 167 -23.57 2.52 13.85
N GLU A 168 -23.53 3.80 14.20
CA GLU A 168 -23.94 4.34 15.50
C GLU A 168 -25.13 5.28 15.28
#